data_AF-A0A9P1A9U9-F1
#
_entry.id   AF-A0A9P1A9U9-F1
#
_cell.length_a   1.000
_cell.length_b   1.000
_cell.length_c   1.000
_cell.angle_alpha   90.00
_cell.angle_beta   90.00
_cell.angle_gamma   90.00
#
_symmetry.space_group_name_H-M   'P 1'
#
loop_
_entity.id
_entity.type
_entity.pdbx_description
1 polymer ?
#
loop_
_entity_poly.entity_id
_entity_poly.type
_entity_poly.pdbx_seq_one_letter_code
_entity_poly.pdbx_strand_id
1 'polypeptide(L)'
;MTEEVNIFLSKLVLHGESILAEIFRLSSFVPKDFRNPQKSAKFRSIVQLDFKYLSKTEQIEKELEKDLRLQTQFYATFEPVLIAFGQLFTSIAEFVQTFTSYAQEIAEEVKNGQRIDASRTAELETYCLYISGLLLIYLDSYLPGPIRERIYVAIYRKSDVRENAEFLVDFLKATGANDCMIRRLELPESFVRSCLGTIEAFEDSALKIPKTQLMYVILQFDRHTLTTDNTRMTKIVNSVFREIWVLNLGFGVIANIFDAWYPYKAAWNALNATLTPQESAVIMEKHLRIMKSATFPQVRNGFL
;
A
#
# COMPACT_ATOMS: atom_id res chain seq x y z
N MET A 1 22.05 7.41 18.94
CA MET A 1 22.04 6.73 17.64
C MET A 1 20.90 5.71 17.51
N THR A 2 21.00 4.48 18.04
CA THR A 2 19.92 3.46 17.87
C THR A 2 18.55 3.90 18.40
N GLU A 3 18.50 4.59 19.54
CA GLU A 3 17.25 5.09 20.10
C GLU A 3 16.63 6.22 19.25
N GLU A 4 17.45 7.12 18.72
CA GLU A 4 16.99 8.21 17.84
C GLU A 4 16.42 7.65 16.53
N VAL A 5 17.06 6.62 15.96
CA VAL A 5 16.56 5.90 14.78
C VAL A 5 15.22 5.22 15.10
N ASN A 6 15.09 4.56 16.25
CA ASN A 6 13.83 3.94 16.65
C ASN A 6 12.70 4.96 16.84
N ILE A 7 12.99 6.13 17.42
CA ILE A 7 12.03 7.23 17.55
C ILE A 7 11.63 7.76 16.17
N PHE A 8 12.60 7.96 15.27
CA PHE A 8 12.36 8.38 13.90
C PHE A 8 11.46 7.39 13.15
N LEU A 9 11.82 6.10 13.13
CA LEU A 9 11.02 5.06 12.47
C LEU A 9 9.63 4.92 13.09
N SER A 10 9.50 5.06 14.41
CA SER A 10 8.19 5.01 15.07
C SER A 10 7.30 6.18 14.63
N LYS A 11 7.85 7.38 14.44
CA LYS A 11 7.11 8.52 13.88
C LYS A 11 6.72 8.27 12.43
N LEU A 12 7.62 7.67 11.64
CA LEU A 12 7.36 7.33 10.24
C LEU A 12 6.26 6.28 10.11
N VAL A 13 6.24 5.28 11.00
CA VAL A 13 5.14 4.30 11.13
C VAL A 13 3.81 5.00 11.38
N LEU A 14 3.73 5.88 12.39
CA LEU A 14 2.49 6.59 12.71
C LEU A 14 2.02 7.48 11.55
N HIS A 15 2.96 8.15 10.87
CA HIS A 15 2.68 8.94 9.68
C HIS A 15 2.10 8.07 8.56
N GLY A 16 2.74 6.93 8.26
CA GLY A 16 2.24 5.98 7.28
C GLY A 16 0.86 5.40 7.62
N GLU A 17 0.61 5.02 8.87
CA GLU A 17 -0.72 4.55 9.32
C GLU A 17 -1.80 5.63 9.14
N SER A 18 -1.46 6.89 9.42
CA SER A 18 -2.38 8.01 9.20
C SER A 18 -2.73 8.18 7.71
N ILE A 19 -1.76 8.00 6.82
CA ILE A 19 -1.97 8.02 5.37
C ILE A 19 -2.91 6.89 4.93
N LEU A 20 -2.71 5.67 5.43
CA LEU A 20 -3.57 4.53 5.11
C LEU A 20 -5.04 4.80 5.50
N ALA A 21 -5.26 5.30 6.70
CA ALA A 21 -6.58 5.67 7.19
C ALA A 21 -7.20 6.79 6.34
N GLU A 22 -6.40 7.78 5.95
CA GLU A 22 -6.84 8.93 5.15
C GLU A 22 -7.21 8.54 3.72
N ILE A 23 -6.45 7.64 3.08
CA ILE A 23 -6.82 7.07 1.77
C ILE A 23 -8.19 6.42 1.83
N PHE A 24 -8.40 5.55 2.82
CA PHE A 24 -9.67 4.86 3.00
C PHE A 24 -10.81 5.87 3.24
N ARG A 25 -10.62 6.84 4.13
CA ARG A 25 -11.60 7.88 4.43
C ARG A 25 -11.97 8.68 3.18
N LEU A 26 -10.98 9.23 2.48
CA LEU A 26 -11.19 10.10 1.31
C LEU A 26 -11.76 9.38 0.10
N SER A 27 -11.58 8.06 -0.01
CA SER A 27 -12.20 7.25 -1.07
C SER A 27 -13.72 7.42 -1.16
N SER A 28 -14.38 7.60 -0.01
CA SER A 28 -15.81 7.84 0.10
C SER A 28 -16.21 9.25 -0.37
N PHE A 29 -15.29 10.22 -0.26
CA PHE A 29 -15.50 11.63 -0.59
C PHE A 29 -15.14 11.99 -2.05
N VAL A 30 -14.67 11.04 -2.86
CA VAL A 30 -14.45 11.28 -4.29
C VAL A 30 -15.76 11.75 -4.95
N PRO A 31 -15.81 12.92 -5.61
CA PRO A 31 -17.04 13.40 -6.23
C PRO A 31 -17.44 12.56 -7.45
N LYS A 32 -18.75 12.48 -7.72
CA LYS A 32 -19.28 11.68 -8.85
C LYS A 32 -18.72 12.13 -10.21
N ASP A 33 -18.48 13.43 -10.37
CA ASP A 33 -17.86 14.00 -11.57
C ASP A 33 -16.45 13.45 -11.83
N PHE A 34 -15.63 13.30 -10.77
CA PHE A 34 -14.32 12.67 -10.87
C PHE A 34 -14.41 11.16 -11.04
N ARG A 35 -15.46 10.48 -10.59
CA ARG A 35 -15.66 9.05 -10.91
C ARG A 35 -16.05 8.85 -12.37
N ASN A 36 -16.96 9.66 -12.90
CA ASN A 36 -17.45 9.58 -14.28
C ASN A 36 -17.59 10.97 -14.94
N PRO A 37 -16.52 11.48 -15.57
CA PRO A 37 -16.48 12.82 -16.16
C PRO A 37 -17.46 12.98 -17.31
N GLN A 38 -17.73 11.90 -18.03
CA GLN A 38 -18.65 11.91 -19.17
C GLN A 38 -20.09 12.21 -18.73
N LYS A 39 -20.43 11.92 -17.47
CA LYS A 39 -21.73 12.25 -16.86
C LYS A 39 -21.75 13.61 -16.16
N SER A 40 -20.62 14.32 -16.11
CA SER A 40 -20.61 15.68 -15.55
C SER A 40 -21.32 16.62 -16.51
N ALA A 41 -22.49 17.13 -16.12
CA ALA A 41 -23.27 18.05 -16.95
C ALA A 41 -22.58 19.41 -17.14
N LYS A 42 -21.74 19.80 -16.16
CA LYS A 42 -21.21 21.16 -16.05
C LYS A 42 -19.69 21.23 -16.18
N PHE A 43 -18.97 20.37 -15.47
CA PHE A 43 -17.52 20.51 -15.30
C PHE A 43 -16.70 19.53 -16.16
N ARG A 44 -17.35 18.85 -17.11
CA ARG A 44 -16.72 17.79 -17.94
C ARG A 44 -15.38 18.20 -18.53
N SER A 45 -15.27 19.41 -19.08
CA SER A 45 -14.03 19.92 -19.69
C SER A 45 -12.85 19.97 -18.72
N ILE A 46 -13.11 20.12 -17.42
CA ILE A 46 -12.10 20.24 -16.36
C ILE A 46 -11.90 18.90 -15.64
N VAL A 47 -12.97 18.22 -15.21
CA VAL A 47 -12.85 16.96 -14.43
C VAL A 47 -12.30 15.77 -15.22
N GLN A 48 -12.29 15.85 -16.55
CA GLN A 48 -11.76 14.80 -17.40
C GLN A 48 -10.23 14.87 -17.58
N LEU A 49 -9.59 15.95 -17.16
CA LEU A 49 -8.16 16.16 -17.36
C LEU A 49 -7.36 15.18 -16.48
N ASP A 50 -6.73 14.19 -17.12
CA ASP A 50 -5.80 13.24 -16.51
C ASP A 50 -4.35 13.69 -16.77
N PHE A 51 -3.35 12.87 -16.45
CA PHE A 51 -1.94 13.25 -16.64
C PHE A 51 -1.53 13.58 -18.09
N LYS A 52 -2.34 13.24 -19.10
CA LYS A 52 -2.09 13.72 -20.48
C LYS A 52 -2.15 15.23 -20.57
N TYR A 53 -2.85 15.90 -19.64
CA TYR A 53 -2.86 17.35 -19.49
C TYR A 53 -1.45 17.93 -19.46
N LEU A 54 -0.53 17.32 -18.72
CA LEU A 54 0.82 17.85 -18.50
C LEU A 54 1.63 17.98 -19.81
N SER A 55 1.34 17.12 -20.78
CA SER A 55 1.96 17.17 -22.13
C SER A 55 1.31 18.16 -23.09
N LYS A 56 0.14 18.72 -22.74
CA LYS A 56 -0.69 19.58 -23.59
C LYS A 56 -1.17 20.84 -22.87
N THR A 57 -0.45 21.25 -21.84
CA THR A 57 -0.81 22.34 -20.93
C THR A 57 -1.23 23.60 -21.67
N GLU A 58 -0.38 24.13 -22.56
CA GLU A 58 -0.64 25.39 -23.28
C GLU A 58 -1.91 25.33 -24.13
N GLN A 59 -2.11 24.24 -24.89
CA GLN A 59 -3.29 24.07 -25.73
C GLN A 59 -4.58 23.98 -24.90
N ILE A 60 -4.54 23.25 -23.79
CA ILE A 60 -5.72 23.03 -22.94
C ILE A 60 -6.06 24.31 -22.18
N GLU A 61 -5.09 25.00 -21.59
CA GLU A 61 -5.35 26.24 -20.84
C GLU A 61 -5.95 27.32 -21.74
N LYS A 62 -5.45 27.48 -22.98
CA LYS A 62 -6.04 28.41 -23.96
C LYS A 62 -7.51 28.13 -24.29
N GLU A 63 -7.92 26.87 -24.28
CA GLU A 63 -9.34 26.50 -24.46
C GLU A 63 -10.16 26.77 -23.20
N LEU A 64 -9.59 26.54 -22.01
CA LEU A 64 -10.27 26.77 -20.73
C LEU A 64 -10.40 28.26 -20.39
N GLU A 65 -9.49 29.11 -20.85
CA GLU A 65 -9.54 30.57 -20.71
C GLU A 65 -10.78 31.19 -21.37
N LYS A 66 -11.39 30.49 -22.34
CA LYS A 66 -12.63 30.95 -22.99
C LYS A 66 -13.84 30.97 -22.03
N ASP A 67 -13.76 30.23 -20.92
CA ASP A 67 -14.82 30.18 -19.89
C ASP A 67 -14.24 30.24 -18.46
N LEU A 68 -13.66 31.39 -18.11
CA LEU A 68 -13.14 31.65 -16.77
C LEU A 68 -14.20 31.49 -15.67
N ARG A 69 -15.48 31.79 -15.96
CA ARG A 69 -16.57 31.66 -14.99
C ARG A 69 -16.77 30.20 -14.58
N LEU A 70 -16.71 29.28 -15.53
CA LEU A 70 -16.80 27.85 -15.26
C LEU A 70 -15.63 27.38 -14.36
N GLN A 71 -14.42 27.87 -14.61
CA GLN A 71 -13.24 27.54 -13.79
C GLN A 71 -13.38 28.03 -12.34
N THR A 72 -13.78 29.29 -12.14
CA THR A 72 -14.03 29.83 -10.80
C THR A 72 -15.09 29.03 -10.07
N GLN A 73 -16.18 28.68 -10.75
CA GLN A 73 -17.24 27.90 -10.15
C GLN A 73 -16.81 26.45 -9.84
N PHE A 74 -15.99 25.85 -10.70
CA PHE A 74 -15.42 24.53 -10.48
C PHE A 74 -14.63 24.49 -9.17
N TYR A 75 -13.69 25.43 -9.01
CA TYR A 75 -12.87 25.47 -7.80
C TYR A 75 -13.67 25.83 -6.56
N ALA A 76 -14.64 26.75 -6.64
CA ALA A 76 -15.55 27.01 -5.51
C ALA A 76 -16.38 25.77 -5.12
N THR A 77 -16.71 24.90 -6.07
CA THR A 77 -17.52 23.68 -5.81
C THR A 77 -16.70 22.56 -5.17
N PHE A 78 -15.47 22.35 -5.63
CA PHE A 78 -14.66 21.19 -5.21
C PHE A 78 -13.52 21.52 -4.24
N GLU A 79 -13.34 22.78 -3.85
CA GLU A 79 -12.24 23.23 -2.99
C GLU A 79 -12.02 22.39 -1.73
N PRO A 80 -13.03 22.07 -0.90
CA PRO A 80 -12.79 21.27 0.32
C PRO A 80 -12.20 19.88 0.01
N VAL A 81 -12.67 19.26 -1.06
CA VAL A 81 -12.20 17.94 -1.51
C VAL A 81 -10.78 18.04 -2.07
N LEU A 82 -10.51 19.05 -2.91
CA LEU A 82 -9.18 19.25 -3.51
C LEU A 82 -8.13 19.57 -2.44
N ILE A 83 -8.47 20.35 -1.41
CA ILE A 83 -7.57 20.61 -0.27
C ILE A 83 -7.24 19.31 0.46
N ALA A 84 -8.26 18.51 0.80
CA ALA A 84 -8.04 17.26 1.53
C ALA A 84 -7.19 16.25 0.74
N PHE A 85 -7.46 16.08 -0.56
CA PHE A 85 -6.63 15.24 -1.42
C PHE A 85 -5.23 15.81 -1.64
N GLY A 86 -5.08 17.13 -1.70
CA GLY A 86 -3.78 17.80 -1.77
C GLY A 86 -2.92 17.46 -0.56
N GLN A 87 -3.48 17.59 0.65
CA GLN A 87 -2.81 17.21 1.89
C GLN A 87 -2.44 15.73 1.92
N LEU A 88 -3.34 14.84 1.49
CA LEU A 88 -3.05 13.42 1.38
C LEU A 88 -1.86 13.16 0.44
N PHE A 89 -1.85 13.76 -0.76
CA PHE A 89 -0.76 13.55 -1.72
C PHE A 89 0.56 14.11 -1.23
N THR A 90 0.58 15.29 -0.62
CA THR A 90 1.79 15.84 0.03
C THR A 90 2.31 14.89 1.11
N SER A 91 1.43 14.43 2.00
CA SER A 91 1.77 13.50 3.08
C SER A 91 2.34 12.17 2.55
N ILE A 92 1.77 11.63 1.46
CA ILE A 92 2.33 10.46 0.74
C ILE A 92 3.74 10.75 0.24
N ALA A 93 3.97 11.88 -0.42
CA ALA A 93 5.28 12.22 -0.96
C ALA A 93 6.34 12.36 0.12
N GLU A 94 6.00 12.99 1.25
CA GLU A 94 6.89 13.14 2.40
C GLU A 94 7.26 11.79 3.01
N PHE A 95 6.27 10.92 3.28
CA PHE A 95 6.50 9.59 3.83
C PHE A 95 7.36 8.73 2.90
N VAL A 96 6.98 8.64 1.62
CA VAL A 96 7.65 7.77 0.65
C VAL A 96 9.09 8.20 0.42
N GLN A 97 9.33 9.50 0.18
CA GLN A 97 10.70 9.98 -0.06
C GLN A 97 11.56 9.83 1.18
N THR A 98 11.02 10.16 2.36
CA THR A 98 11.74 10.01 3.64
C THR A 98 12.14 8.55 3.90
N PHE A 99 11.21 7.61 3.70
CA PHE A 99 11.50 6.19 3.88
C PHE A 99 12.47 5.65 2.85
N THR A 100 12.34 6.09 1.59
CA THR A 100 13.22 5.64 0.49
C THR A 100 14.65 6.12 0.71
N SER A 101 14.85 7.38 1.09
CA SER A 101 16.18 7.91 1.41
C SER A 101 16.81 7.17 2.58
N TYR A 102 16.04 6.93 3.65
CA TYR A 102 16.50 6.13 4.78
C TYR A 102 16.93 4.71 4.36
N ALA A 103 16.13 4.01 3.56
CA ALA A 103 16.46 2.67 3.10
C ALA A 103 17.72 2.64 2.22
N GLN A 104 17.96 3.69 1.42
CA GLN A 104 19.18 3.86 0.63
C GLN A 104 20.41 4.07 1.52
N GLU A 105 20.33 4.92 2.54
CA GLU A 105 21.40 5.13 3.51
C GLU A 105 21.78 3.82 4.23
N ILE A 106 20.79 3.07 4.71
CA ILE A 106 21.02 1.76 5.36
C ILE A 106 21.65 0.76 4.39
N ALA A 107 21.27 0.76 3.12
CA ALA A 107 21.89 -0.12 2.14
C ALA A 107 23.37 0.20 1.91
N GLU A 108 23.76 1.47 1.98
CA GLU A 108 25.17 1.89 1.92
C GLU A 108 25.92 1.55 3.20
N GLU A 109 25.33 1.72 4.39
CA GLU A 109 25.93 1.30 5.66
C GLU A 109 26.22 -0.21 5.70
N VAL A 110 25.30 -1.03 5.19
CA VAL A 110 25.48 -2.49 5.05
C VAL A 110 26.69 -2.79 4.17
N LYS A 111 26.80 -2.13 3.01
CA LYS A 111 27.93 -2.34 2.08
C LYS A 111 29.26 -1.98 2.72
N ASN A 112 29.28 -0.94 3.55
CA ASN A 112 30.48 -0.46 4.23
C ASN A 112 30.79 -1.21 5.55
N GLY A 113 29.95 -2.18 5.95
CA GLY A 113 30.12 -2.92 7.20
C GLY A 113 29.91 -2.05 8.46
N GLN A 114 29.17 -0.95 8.34
CA GLN A 114 28.94 0.03 9.40
C GLN A 114 27.61 -0.18 10.12
N ARG A 115 26.74 -1.07 9.60
CA ARG A 115 25.41 -1.32 10.16
C ARG A 115 25.49 -1.90 11.58
N ILE A 116 24.69 -1.32 12.48
CA ILE A 116 24.44 -1.85 13.82
C ILE A 116 23.09 -2.56 13.82
N ASP A 117 23.09 -3.89 13.94
CA ASP A 117 21.86 -4.67 13.93
C ASP A 117 21.20 -4.71 15.31
N ALA A 118 20.17 -3.87 15.49
CA ALA A 118 19.28 -3.92 16.64
C ALA A 118 17.93 -4.55 16.25
N SER A 119 17.48 -5.56 17.01
CA SER A 119 16.23 -6.29 16.73
C SER A 119 15.03 -5.36 16.58
N ARG A 120 14.90 -4.34 17.44
CA ARG A 120 13.79 -3.39 17.40
C ARG A 120 13.80 -2.50 16.15
N THR A 121 14.99 -2.07 15.73
CA THR A 121 15.16 -1.26 14.52
C THR A 121 14.73 -2.05 13.30
N ALA A 122 15.20 -3.30 13.18
CA ALA A 122 14.82 -4.19 12.09
C ALA A 122 13.30 -4.46 12.02
N GLU A 123 12.63 -4.62 13.18
CA GLU A 123 11.16 -4.71 13.22
C GLU A 123 10.47 -3.45 12.69
N LEU A 124 10.93 -2.27 13.10
CA LEU A 124 10.36 -0.99 12.66
C LEU A 124 10.61 -0.73 11.17
N GLU A 125 11.80 -1.06 10.66
CA GLU A 125 12.14 -1.06 9.23
C GLU A 125 11.18 -1.95 8.44
N THR A 126 11.00 -3.19 8.91
CA THR A 126 10.07 -4.17 8.33
C THR A 126 8.64 -3.63 8.33
N TYR A 127 8.22 -2.96 9.39
CA TYR A 127 6.88 -2.40 9.48
C TYR A 127 6.68 -1.19 8.57
N CYS A 128 7.68 -0.32 8.41
CA CYS A 128 7.64 0.77 7.43
C CYS A 128 7.52 0.23 5.99
N LEU A 129 8.25 -0.84 5.67
CA LEU A 129 8.14 -1.50 4.36
C LEU A 129 6.75 -2.10 4.16
N TYR A 130 6.19 -2.74 5.18
CA TYR A 130 4.83 -3.24 5.16
C TYR A 130 3.79 -2.14 4.90
N ILE A 131 3.88 -1.02 5.63
CA ILE A 131 2.99 0.13 5.44
C ILE A 131 3.12 0.71 4.04
N SER A 132 4.35 0.78 3.50
CA SER A 132 4.60 1.25 2.14
C SER A 132 3.92 0.35 1.10
N GLY A 133 3.97 -0.97 1.29
CA GLY A 133 3.22 -1.91 0.46
C GLY A 133 1.70 -1.75 0.58
N LEU A 134 1.18 -1.62 1.80
CA LEU A 134 -0.26 -1.35 2.02
C LEU A 134 -0.71 -0.04 1.37
N LEU A 135 0.13 1.00 1.41
CA LEU A 135 -0.16 2.30 0.80
C LEU A 135 -0.42 2.13 -0.70
N LEU A 136 0.41 1.37 -1.40
CA LEU A 136 0.24 1.07 -2.82
C LEU A 136 -1.05 0.27 -3.07
N ILE A 137 -1.30 -0.77 -2.27
CA ILE A 137 -2.52 -1.59 -2.36
C ILE A 137 -3.77 -0.72 -2.15
N TYR A 138 -3.76 0.16 -1.16
CA TYR A 138 -4.89 1.00 -0.81
C TYR A 138 -5.14 2.08 -1.84
N LEU A 139 -4.08 2.70 -2.38
CA LEU A 139 -4.21 3.63 -3.49
C LEU A 139 -4.89 2.96 -4.68
N ASP A 140 -4.48 1.75 -5.05
CA ASP A 140 -5.06 1.06 -6.22
C ASP A 140 -6.48 0.54 -5.96
N SER A 141 -6.76 0.10 -4.73
CA SER A 141 -8.08 -0.43 -4.34
C SER A 141 -9.13 0.68 -4.16
N TYR A 142 -8.75 1.81 -3.57
CA TYR A 142 -9.68 2.86 -3.14
C TYR A 142 -9.65 4.11 -4.01
N LEU A 143 -8.50 4.40 -4.65
CA LEU A 143 -8.31 5.57 -5.51
C LEU A 143 -7.71 5.14 -6.86
N PRO A 144 -8.47 4.43 -7.72
CA PRO A 144 -7.99 3.95 -9.01
C PRO A 144 -7.28 5.01 -9.83
N GLY A 145 -6.22 4.63 -10.55
CA GLY A 145 -5.34 5.49 -11.35
C GLY A 145 -6.03 6.69 -12.01
N PRO A 146 -7.01 6.45 -12.91
CA PRO A 146 -7.69 7.55 -13.58
C PRO A 146 -8.31 8.57 -12.62
N ILE A 147 -8.90 8.13 -11.50
CA ILE A 147 -9.55 9.02 -10.53
C ILE A 147 -8.51 9.90 -9.82
N ARG A 148 -7.45 9.30 -9.27
CA ARG A 148 -6.41 10.05 -8.55
C ARG A 148 -5.63 10.99 -9.47
N GLU A 149 -5.38 10.59 -10.72
CA GLU A 149 -4.75 11.46 -11.72
C GLU A 149 -5.59 12.71 -11.99
N ARG A 150 -6.90 12.56 -12.19
CA ARG A 150 -7.81 13.69 -12.43
C ARG A 150 -7.90 14.65 -11.25
N ILE A 151 -7.98 14.10 -10.04
CA ILE A 151 -7.97 14.91 -8.81
C ILE A 151 -6.65 15.66 -8.68
N TYR A 152 -5.52 14.99 -8.89
CA TYR A 152 -4.20 15.62 -8.81
C TYR A 152 -4.02 16.72 -9.85
N VAL A 153 -4.48 16.53 -11.09
CA VAL A 153 -4.44 17.59 -12.12
C VAL A 153 -5.26 18.81 -11.71
N ALA A 154 -6.44 18.62 -11.13
CA ALA A 154 -7.23 19.75 -10.61
C ALA A 154 -6.48 20.50 -9.49
N ILE A 155 -5.78 19.80 -8.60
CA ILE A 155 -4.93 20.42 -7.57
C ILE A 155 -3.75 21.15 -8.21
N TYR A 156 -2.98 20.47 -9.07
CA TYR A 156 -1.81 20.98 -9.77
C TYR A 156 -2.09 22.28 -10.54
N ARG A 157 -3.27 22.36 -11.17
CA ARG A 157 -3.71 23.55 -11.92
C ARG A 157 -4.01 24.75 -11.02
N LYS A 158 -4.53 24.53 -9.81
CA LYS A 158 -4.84 25.61 -8.86
C LYS A 158 -3.61 26.06 -8.07
N SER A 159 -2.62 25.19 -7.91
CA SER A 159 -1.45 25.47 -7.08
C SER A 159 -0.43 26.35 -7.78
N ASP A 160 -0.03 27.44 -7.09
CA ASP A 160 1.10 28.29 -7.48
C ASP A 160 2.45 27.61 -7.22
N VAL A 161 2.51 26.78 -6.17
CA VAL A 161 3.69 26.02 -5.76
C VAL A 161 3.42 24.52 -5.94
N ARG A 162 4.35 23.82 -6.60
CA ARG A 162 4.21 22.43 -7.02
C ARG A 162 5.32 21.56 -6.43
N GLU A 163 5.38 21.52 -5.11
CA GLU A 163 6.32 20.66 -4.38
C GLU A 163 6.14 19.20 -4.74
N ASN A 164 7.25 18.47 -4.89
CA ASN A 164 7.27 17.03 -5.22
C ASN A 164 6.49 16.65 -6.50
N ALA A 165 6.23 17.59 -7.42
CA ALA A 165 5.30 17.33 -8.52
C ALA A 165 5.76 16.24 -9.48
N GLU A 166 7.05 16.19 -9.82
CA GLU A 166 7.61 15.13 -10.66
C GLU A 166 7.42 13.76 -10.00
N PHE A 167 7.85 13.63 -8.74
CA PHE A 167 7.64 12.44 -7.93
C PHE A 167 6.16 12.03 -7.88
N LEU A 168 5.25 12.97 -7.59
CA LEU A 168 3.82 12.68 -7.45
C LEU A 168 3.19 12.24 -8.77
N VAL A 169 3.59 12.84 -9.89
CA VAL A 169 3.12 12.42 -11.21
C VAL A 169 3.55 10.99 -11.50
N ASP A 170 4.79 10.62 -11.20
CA ASP A 170 5.25 9.26 -11.44
C ASP A 170 4.66 8.25 -10.45
N PHE A 171 4.55 8.62 -9.18
CA PHE A 171 4.03 7.77 -8.12
C PHE A 171 2.51 7.51 -8.22
N LEU A 172 1.74 8.52 -8.64
CA LEU A 172 0.28 8.43 -8.77
C LEU A 172 -0.20 7.89 -10.11
N LYS A 173 0.68 7.72 -11.11
CA LYS A 173 0.32 7.14 -12.41
C LYS A 173 -0.39 5.80 -12.24
N ALA A 174 -1.33 5.51 -13.13
CA ALA A 174 -1.91 4.18 -13.25
C ALA A 174 -0.81 3.17 -13.65
N THR A 175 -0.43 2.27 -12.74
CA THR A 175 0.43 1.13 -13.08
C THR A 175 -0.40 -0.05 -13.57
N GLY A 176 0.03 -0.67 -14.67
CA GLY A 176 -0.56 -1.92 -15.17
C GLY A 176 -0.38 -3.09 -14.20
N ALA A 177 -1.25 -4.09 -14.32
CA ALA A 177 -1.43 -5.19 -13.35
C ALA A 177 -0.17 -6.03 -13.04
N ASN A 178 0.82 -6.07 -13.94
CA ASN A 178 1.94 -7.00 -13.82
C ASN A 178 3.23 -6.39 -13.26
N ASP A 179 3.24 -5.08 -12.94
CA ASP A 179 4.49 -4.40 -12.59
C ASP A 179 4.42 -3.41 -11.41
N CYS A 180 3.52 -3.63 -10.45
CA CYS A 180 2.92 -2.53 -9.70
C CYS A 180 3.73 -1.94 -8.53
N MET A 181 4.44 -2.72 -7.69
CA MET A 181 5.01 -2.16 -6.44
C MET A 181 6.47 -1.72 -6.53
N ILE A 182 7.37 -2.60 -6.98
CA ILE A 182 8.82 -2.32 -7.06
C ILE A 182 9.10 -1.08 -7.91
N ARG A 183 8.38 -0.90 -9.01
CA ARG A 183 8.56 0.27 -9.90
C ARG A 183 8.02 1.57 -9.32
N ARG A 184 7.06 1.50 -8.41
CA ARG A 184 6.49 2.69 -7.75
C ARG A 184 7.29 3.09 -6.52
N LEU A 185 8.04 2.15 -5.95
CA LEU A 185 8.85 2.35 -4.77
C LEU A 185 10.17 1.59 -4.93
N GLU A 186 11.17 2.28 -5.46
CA GLU A 186 12.49 1.73 -5.74
C GLU A 186 13.33 1.66 -4.46
N LEU A 187 13.22 0.53 -3.76
CA LEU A 187 14.01 0.26 -2.56
C LEU A 187 15.22 -0.64 -2.87
N PRO A 188 16.34 -0.49 -2.15
CA PRO A 188 17.48 -1.38 -2.31
C PRO A 188 17.12 -2.83 -2.04
N GLU A 189 17.52 -3.74 -2.94
CA GLU A 189 17.22 -5.17 -2.81
C GLU A 189 17.80 -5.78 -1.52
N SER A 190 18.96 -5.30 -1.07
CA SER A 190 19.57 -5.71 0.21
C SER A 190 18.70 -5.34 1.41
N PHE A 191 18.08 -4.16 1.40
CA PHE A 191 17.18 -3.70 2.46
C PHE A 191 15.91 -4.55 2.51
N VAL A 192 15.30 -4.81 1.35
CA VAL A 192 14.11 -5.69 1.25
C VAL A 192 14.43 -7.11 1.74
N ARG A 193 15.57 -7.67 1.32
CA ARG A 193 16.03 -8.99 1.78
C ARG A 193 16.27 -9.04 3.29
N SER A 194 16.83 -7.98 3.86
CA SER A 194 17.02 -7.85 5.31
C SER A 194 15.68 -7.91 6.04
N CYS A 195 14.68 -7.11 5.61
CA CYS A 195 13.33 -7.15 6.18
C CYS A 195 12.67 -8.53 6.08
N LEU A 196 12.84 -9.24 4.96
CA LEU A 196 12.35 -10.63 4.83
C LEU A 196 13.02 -11.57 5.83
N GLY A 197 14.34 -11.45 5.99
CA GLY A 197 15.09 -12.22 6.99
C GLY A 197 14.60 -11.95 8.41
N THR A 198 14.32 -10.69 8.73
CA THR A 198 13.73 -10.27 10.00
C THR A 198 12.39 -10.95 10.25
N ILE A 199 11.47 -10.97 9.28
CA ILE A 199 10.18 -11.66 9.43
C ILE A 199 10.39 -13.16 9.64
N GLU A 200 11.27 -13.80 8.85
CA GLU A 200 11.55 -15.23 8.98
C GLU A 200 11.99 -15.59 10.42
N ALA A 201 12.80 -14.73 11.03
CA ALA A 201 13.34 -14.88 12.39
C ALA A 201 12.36 -14.50 13.53
N PHE A 202 11.15 -14.02 13.24
CA PHE A 202 10.18 -13.71 14.30
C PHE A 202 9.77 -14.96 15.09
N GLU A 203 10.16 -14.99 16.37
CA GLU A 203 9.64 -15.90 17.39
C GLU A 203 8.52 -15.21 18.19
N ASP A 204 8.82 -14.07 18.82
CA ASP A 204 7.86 -13.19 19.52
C ASP A 204 8.08 -11.74 19.06
N SER A 205 7.36 -11.30 18.03
CA SER A 205 7.49 -9.91 17.54
C SER A 205 6.67 -8.94 18.38
N ALA A 206 7.23 -7.75 18.63
CA ALA A 206 6.47 -6.66 19.23
C ALA A 206 5.48 -6.01 18.23
N LEU A 207 5.58 -6.33 16.94
CA LEU A 207 4.61 -5.94 15.93
C LEU A 207 3.32 -6.72 16.15
N LYS A 208 2.22 -6.01 16.42
CA LYS A 208 0.87 -6.62 16.58
C LYS A 208 0.24 -7.05 15.24
N ILE A 209 1.06 -7.26 14.20
CA ILE A 209 0.63 -7.61 12.85
C ILE A 209 0.94 -9.09 12.59
N PRO A 210 -0.03 -9.87 12.08
CA PRO A 210 0.21 -11.27 11.75
C PRO A 210 1.37 -11.44 10.75
N LYS A 211 2.27 -12.40 11.04
CA LYS A 211 3.40 -12.76 10.17
C LYS A 211 2.98 -13.06 8.73
N THR A 212 1.77 -13.60 8.53
CA THR A 212 1.15 -13.84 7.22
C THR A 212 0.98 -12.56 6.39
N GLN A 213 0.50 -11.48 7.01
CA GLN A 213 0.28 -10.20 6.34
C GLN A 213 1.62 -9.54 5.98
N LEU A 214 2.55 -9.49 6.94
CA LEU A 214 3.90 -8.94 6.71
C LEU A 214 4.60 -9.67 5.56
N MET A 215 4.64 -11.00 5.62
CA MET A 215 5.29 -11.81 4.60
C MET A 215 4.63 -11.64 3.22
N TYR A 216 3.29 -11.63 3.15
CA TYR A 216 2.58 -11.47 1.88
C TYR A 216 2.88 -10.14 1.21
N VAL A 217 2.84 -9.03 1.96
CA VAL A 217 3.07 -7.69 1.42
C VAL A 217 4.54 -7.50 1.05
N ILE A 218 5.47 -7.90 1.91
CA ILE A 218 6.91 -7.68 1.66
C ILE A 218 7.42 -8.53 0.49
N LEU A 219 6.91 -9.74 0.30
CA LEU A 219 7.28 -10.56 -0.86
C LEU A 219 6.93 -9.91 -2.21
N GLN A 220 5.97 -8.97 -2.27
CA GLN A 220 5.67 -8.23 -3.49
C GLN A 220 6.85 -7.35 -3.95
N PHE A 221 7.77 -7.02 -3.02
CA PHE A 221 9.01 -6.30 -3.29
C PHE A 221 10.19 -7.23 -3.65
N ASP A 222 10.04 -8.56 -3.49
CA ASP A 222 11.05 -9.56 -3.84
C ASP A 222 10.48 -10.58 -4.85
N ARG A 223 10.36 -10.14 -6.10
CA ARG A 223 9.84 -10.99 -7.19
C ARG A 223 10.73 -12.17 -7.54
N HIS A 224 12.03 -12.06 -7.28
CA HIS A 224 12.95 -13.17 -7.49
C HIS A 224 12.51 -14.35 -6.61
N THR A 225 12.30 -14.11 -5.31
CA THR A 225 11.83 -15.15 -4.40
C THR A 225 10.50 -15.77 -4.88
N LEU A 226 9.50 -14.96 -5.26
CA LEU A 226 8.20 -15.46 -5.74
C LEU A 226 8.30 -16.29 -7.03
N THR A 227 9.22 -15.96 -7.93
CA THR A 227 9.25 -16.53 -9.29
C THR A 227 10.21 -17.71 -9.43
N THR A 228 11.41 -17.62 -8.83
CA THR A 228 12.53 -18.55 -9.09
C THR A 228 12.98 -19.34 -7.86
N ASP A 229 12.83 -18.82 -6.64
CA ASP A 229 13.33 -19.47 -5.42
C ASP A 229 12.35 -20.50 -4.84
N ASN A 230 12.35 -21.70 -5.44
CA ASN A 230 11.46 -22.80 -5.05
C ASN A 230 11.70 -23.26 -3.60
N THR A 231 12.94 -23.30 -3.14
CA THR A 231 13.29 -23.78 -1.80
C THR A 231 12.77 -22.83 -0.74
N ARG A 232 13.05 -21.52 -0.89
CA ARG A 232 12.58 -20.52 0.05
C ARG A 232 11.07 -20.38 0.04
N MET A 233 10.43 -20.38 -1.14
CA MET A 233 8.97 -20.36 -1.22
C MET A 233 8.31 -21.58 -0.57
N THR A 234 8.87 -22.76 -0.75
CA THR A 234 8.36 -23.98 -0.09
C THR A 234 8.44 -23.85 1.44
N LYS A 235 9.56 -23.35 1.97
CA LYS A 235 9.72 -23.09 3.41
C LYS A 235 8.72 -22.03 3.91
N ILE A 236 8.55 -20.93 3.18
CA ILE A 236 7.63 -19.84 3.52
C ILE A 236 6.18 -20.35 3.54
N VAL A 237 5.73 -21.03 2.49
CA VAL A 237 4.35 -21.53 2.43
C VAL A 237 4.07 -22.52 3.56
N ASN A 238 4.99 -23.47 3.80
CA ASN A 238 4.81 -24.47 4.86
C ASN A 238 4.80 -23.88 6.29
N SER A 239 5.55 -22.80 6.53
CA SER A 239 5.70 -22.22 7.87
C SER A 239 4.73 -21.07 8.15
N VAL A 240 4.36 -20.30 7.12
CA VAL A 240 3.57 -19.07 7.28
C VAL A 240 2.14 -19.25 6.78
N PHE A 241 1.94 -19.87 5.62
CA PHE A 241 0.66 -19.87 4.91
C PHE A 241 -0.08 -21.20 4.91
N ARG A 242 0.41 -22.20 5.65
CA ARG A 242 -0.17 -23.55 5.71
C ARG A 242 -1.63 -23.57 6.17
N GLU A 243 -2.01 -22.71 7.10
CA GLU A 243 -3.39 -22.67 7.64
C GLU A 243 -4.19 -21.45 7.15
N ILE A 244 -3.55 -20.45 6.55
CA ILE A 244 -4.18 -19.17 6.19
C ILE A 244 -3.69 -18.72 4.81
N TRP A 245 -4.59 -18.73 3.83
CA TRP A 245 -4.34 -18.26 2.45
C TRP A 245 -5.28 -17.14 1.99
N VAL A 246 -6.22 -16.73 2.83
CA VAL A 246 -7.04 -15.52 2.62
C VAL A 246 -6.70 -14.55 3.72
N LEU A 247 -6.17 -13.39 3.34
CA LEU A 247 -5.63 -12.39 4.25
C LEU A 247 -6.54 -11.17 4.31
N ASN A 248 -6.81 -10.68 5.52
CA ASN A 248 -7.40 -9.36 5.72
C ASN A 248 -6.27 -8.36 5.94
N LEU A 249 -6.04 -7.48 4.97
CA LEU A 249 -4.98 -6.46 4.98
C LEU A 249 -5.46 -5.14 5.59
N GLY A 250 -6.62 -5.12 6.25
CA GLY A 250 -7.20 -3.93 6.87
C GLY A 250 -8.16 -3.17 5.95
N PHE A 251 -9.04 -2.39 6.56
CA PHE A 251 -10.06 -1.54 5.92
C PHE A 251 -10.98 -2.24 4.90
N GLY A 252 -11.06 -3.58 4.92
CA GLY A 252 -11.87 -4.35 3.98
C GLY A 252 -11.11 -4.85 2.75
N VAL A 253 -9.80 -4.59 2.66
CA VAL A 253 -8.94 -5.19 1.63
C VAL A 253 -8.69 -6.66 1.99
N ILE A 254 -9.19 -7.56 1.14
CA ILE A 254 -8.97 -8.99 1.25
C ILE A 254 -8.04 -9.45 0.11
N ALA A 255 -6.99 -10.19 0.45
CA ALA A 255 -6.09 -10.78 -0.52
C ALA A 255 -6.19 -12.31 -0.45
N ASN A 256 -6.59 -12.93 -1.55
CA ASN A 256 -6.44 -14.37 -1.74
C ASN A 256 -5.05 -14.65 -2.32
N ILE A 257 -4.23 -15.39 -1.58
CA ILE A 257 -2.85 -15.66 -1.96
C ILE A 257 -2.78 -16.48 -3.25
N PHE A 258 -3.74 -17.39 -3.50
CA PHE A 258 -3.77 -18.15 -4.75
C PHE A 258 -3.95 -17.24 -5.97
N ASP A 259 -4.87 -16.28 -5.90
CA ASP A 259 -5.11 -15.33 -6.99
C ASP A 259 -3.91 -14.41 -7.18
N ALA A 260 -3.36 -13.90 -6.08
CA ALA A 260 -2.23 -12.98 -6.10
C ALA A 260 -0.94 -13.62 -6.60
N TRP A 261 -0.70 -14.90 -6.30
CA TRP A 261 0.53 -15.61 -6.65
C TRP A 261 0.43 -16.52 -7.87
N TYR A 262 -0.74 -16.61 -8.50
CA TYR A 262 -0.93 -17.35 -9.74
C TYR A 262 0.12 -17.05 -10.82
N PRO A 263 0.56 -15.79 -11.05
CA PRO A 263 1.58 -15.48 -12.05
C PRO A 263 3.00 -15.96 -11.70
N TYR A 264 3.26 -16.32 -10.45
CA TYR A 264 4.61 -16.58 -9.93
C TYR A 264 4.87 -18.06 -9.74
N LYS A 265 5.72 -18.64 -10.60
CA LYS A 265 5.92 -20.09 -10.69
C LYS A 265 6.35 -20.76 -9.38
N ALA A 266 7.40 -20.25 -8.70
CA ALA A 266 7.88 -20.86 -7.46
C ALA A 266 6.83 -20.80 -6.33
N ALA A 267 6.17 -19.65 -6.18
CA ALA A 267 5.09 -19.45 -5.22
C ALA A 267 3.89 -20.37 -5.50
N TRP A 268 3.43 -20.42 -6.75
CA TRP A 268 2.32 -21.26 -7.18
C TRP A 268 2.58 -22.75 -6.96
N ASN A 269 3.79 -23.22 -7.28
CA ASN A 269 4.17 -24.61 -7.05
C ASN A 269 4.18 -24.95 -5.55
N ALA A 270 4.73 -24.08 -4.72
CA ALA A 270 4.75 -24.26 -3.27
C ALA A 270 3.34 -24.29 -2.67
N LEU A 271 2.44 -23.39 -3.11
CA LEU A 271 1.04 -23.40 -2.68
C LEU A 271 0.34 -24.71 -3.03
N ASN A 272 0.43 -25.18 -4.27
CA ASN A 272 -0.25 -26.42 -4.69
C ASN A 272 0.32 -27.68 -4.03
N ALA A 273 1.60 -27.68 -3.69
CA ALA A 273 2.24 -28.80 -3.00
C ALA A 273 1.81 -28.89 -1.53
N THR A 274 1.56 -27.76 -0.88
CA THR A 274 1.11 -27.70 0.52
C THR A 274 -0.41 -27.73 0.60
N LEU A 275 -1.11 -26.75 0.06
CA LEU A 275 -2.55 -26.55 0.27
C LEU A 275 -3.40 -27.42 -0.67
N THR A 276 -3.55 -28.70 -0.33
CA THR A 276 -4.42 -29.65 -1.05
C THR A 276 -5.86 -29.63 -0.52
N PRO A 277 -6.87 -30.10 -1.29
CA PRO A 277 -8.23 -30.25 -0.80
C PRO A 277 -8.35 -31.13 0.44
N GLN A 278 -7.53 -32.18 0.53
CA GLN A 278 -7.45 -33.05 1.70
C GLN A 278 -6.94 -32.28 2.93
N GLU A 279 -5.87 -31.50 2.79
CA GLU A 279 -5.35 -30.68 3.89
C GLU A 279 -6.35 -29.60 4.33
N SER A 280 -7.02 -28.96 3.38
CA SER A 280 -8.07 -27.98 3.67
C SER A 280 -9.24 -28.60 4.45
N ALA A 281 -9.64 -29.83 4.12
CA ALA A 281 -10.67 -30.55 4.85
C ALA A 281 -10.24 -30.89 6.29
N VAL A 282 -8.97 -31.26 6.50
CA VAL A 282 -8.40 -31.52 7.83
C VAL A 282 -8.38 -30.25 8.69
N ILE A 283 -7.97 -29.12 8.11
CA ILE A 283 -7.97 -27.81 8.78
C ILE A 283 -9.40 -27.41 9.18
N MET A 284 -10.35 -27.55 8.26
CA MET A 284 -11.76 -27.27 8.52
C MET A 284 -12.31 -28.11 9.69
N GLU A 285 -12.06 -29.42 9.70
CA GLU A 285 -12.52 -30.30 10.76
C GLU A 285 -11.88 -29.96 12.12
N LYS A 286 -10.58 -29.61 12.13
CA LYS A 286 -9.89 -29.11 13.32
C LYS A 286 -10.57 -27.85 13.87
N HIS A 287 -10.83 -26.85 13.03
CA HIS A 287 -11.51 -25.62 13.47
C HIS A 287 -12.96 -25.87 13.91
N LEU A 288 -13.70 -26.73 13.21
CA LEU A 288 -15.06 -27.11 13.59
C LEU A 288 -15.09 -27.77 14.98
N ARG A 289 -14.13 -28.65 15.28
CA ARG A 289 -14.00 -29.27 16.59
C ARG A 289 -13.73 -28.24 17.67
N ILE A 290 -12.81 -27.30 17.43
CA ILE A 290 -12.53 -26.20 18.37
C ILE A 290 -13.81 -25.39 18.62
N MET A 291 -14.51 -24.97 17.56
CA MET A 291 -15.77 -24.21 17.69
C MET A 291 -16.83 -24.96 18.49
N LYS A 292 -16.97 -26.28 18.31
CA LYS A 292 -17.91 -27.11 19.06
C LYS A 292 -17.50 -27.30 20.53
N SER A 293 -16.20 -27.36 20.80
CA SER A 293 -15.67 -27.52 22.17
C SER A 293 -15.55 -26.21 22.94
N ALA A 294 -15.52 -25.07 22.25
CA ALA A 294 -15.39 -23.76 22.86
C ALA A 294 -16.70 -23.39 23.57
N THR A 295 -16.71 -23.43 24.89
CA THR A 295 -17.75 -22.75 25.68
C THR A 295 -17.48 -21.25 25.64
N PHE A 296 -18.21 -20.53 24.79
CA PHE A 296 -18.21 -19.08 24.83
C PHE A 296 -18.70 -18.61 26.21
N PRO A 297 -18.09 -17.57 26.81
CA PRO A 297 -18.60 -16.99 28.05
C PRO A 297 -20.06 -16.60 27.86
N GLN A 298 -20.97 -17.33 28.50
CA GLN A 298 -22.34 -16.88 28.59
C GLN A 298 -22.34 -15.66 29.51
N VAL A 299 -22.77 -14.52 29.00
CA VAL A 299 -23.11 -13.38 29.85
C VAL A 299 -24.23 -13.87 30.77
N ARG A 300 -23.88 -14.25 32.00
CA ARG A 300 -24.87 -14.43 33.05
C ARG A 300 -25.43 -13.04 33.31
N ASN A 301 -26.61 -12.76 32.76
CA ASN A 301 -27.45 -11.66 33.23
C ASN A 301 -27.89 -12.00 34.66
N GLY A 302 -26.97 -11.82 35.62
CA GLY A 302 -27.25 -11.82 37.04
C GLY A 302 -27.83 -10.46 37.42
N PHE A 303 -29.05 -10.20 37.00
CA PHE A 303 -29.94 -9.30 37.71
C PHE A 303 -30.92 -10.18 38.48
N LEU A 304 -30.70 -10.27 39.79
CA LEU A 304 -31.69 -10.29 40.85
C LEU A 304 -30.97 -9.94 42.16
#